data_AF-A0A1I2T150-F1
#
_entry.id   AF-A0A1I2T150-F1
#
_cell.length_a   1.000
_cell.length_b   1.000
_cell.length_c   1.000
_cell.angle_alpha   90.00
_cell.angle_beta   90.00
_cell.angle_gamma   90.00
#
_symmetry.space_group_name_H-M   'P 1'
#
loop_
_entity.id
_entity.type
_entity.pdbx_description
1 polymer ?
#
loop_
_entity_poly.entity_id
_entity_poly.type
_entity_poly.pdbx_seq_one_letter_code
_entity_poly.pdbx_strand_id
1 'polypeptide(L)' 'FSSTFEGARANAVALSLIYTAKLNQLDPEKYLRKVLTEITNIEVFDPERFRQLLPWNIDLTS' A
#
# COMPACT_ATOMS: atom_id res chain seq x y z
N PHE A 1 -19.45 0.87 0.35
CA PHE A 1 -18.91 -0.20 1.21
C PHE A 1 -19.69 -1.47 0.93
N SER A 2 -19.02 -2.61 0.68
CA SER A 2 -19.68 -3.90 0.40
C SER A 2 -20.20 -4.53 1.69
N SER A 3 -21.45 -5.00 1.68
CA SER A 3 -22.13 -5.63 2.83
C SER A 3 -21.72 -7.08 3.08
N THR A 4 -20.73 -7.60 2.35
CA THR A 4 -20.21 -8.97 2.51
C THR A 4 -18.99 -9.00 3.42
N PHE A 5 -18.72 -10.15 4.04
CA PHE A 5 -17.52 -10.37 4.87
C PHE A 5 -16.22 -10.06 4.11
N GLU A 6 -16.11 -10.53 2.87
CA GLU A 6 -14.97 -10.21 1.98
C GLU A 6 -14.86 -8.72 1.69
N GLY A 7 -16.00 -8.04 1.53
CA GLY A 7 -16.08 -6.60 1.41
C GLY A 7 -15.52 -5.87 2.62
N ALA A 8 -15.96 -6.26 3.82
CA ALA A 8 -15.47 -5.70 5.08
C ALA A 8 -13.95 -5.92 5.24
N ARG A 9 -13.45 -7.11 4.89
CA ARG A 9 -12.02 -7.43 4.90
C ARG A 9 -11.23 -6.55 3.94
N ALA A 10 -11.67 -6.42 2.69
CA ALA A 10 -11.01 -5.56 1.71
C ALA A 10 -10.97 -4.10 2.18
N ASN A 11 -12.06 -3.60 2.77
CA ASN A 11 -12.11 -2.26 3.34
C ASN A 11 -11.13 -2.10 4.51
N ALA A 12 -11.04 -3.09 5.41
CA ALA A 12 -10.11 -3.05 6.53
C ALA A 12 -8.64 -3.03 6.06
N VAL A 13 -8.29 -3.79 5.01
CA VAL A 13 -6.96 -3.76 4.40
C VAL A 13 -6.65 -2.39 3.80
N ALA A 14 -7.56 -1.85 2.98
CA ALA A 14 -7.37 -0.53 2.37
C ALA A 14 -7.23 0.58 3.43
N LEU A 15 -8.07 0.57 4.46
CA LEU A 15 -7.99 1.52 5.57
C LEU A 15 -6.68 1.38 6.34
N SER A 16 -6.22 0.15 6.59
CA SER A 16 -4.94 -0.08 7.27
C SER A 16 -3.79 0.57 6.50
N LEU A 17 -3.72 0.37 5.17
CA LEU A 17 -2.70 1.00 4.33
C LEU A 17 -2.78 2.54 4.35
N ILE A 18 -4.00 3.10 4.29
CA ILE A 18 -4.21 4.56 4.35
C ILE A 18 -3.73 5.12 5.70
N TYR A 19 -4.11 4.50 6.81
CA TYR A 19 -3.72 4.98 8.14
C TYR A 19 -2.22 4.81 8.37
N THR A 20 -1.61 3.70 7.93
CA THR A 20 -0.15 3.54 8.04
C THR A 20 0.59 4.58 7.20
N ALA A 21 0.13 4.92 5.99
CA ALA A 21 0.70 6.00 5.18
C ALA A 21 0.64 7.34 5.93
N LYS A 22 -0.52 7.69 6.49
CA LYS A 22 -0.70 8.91 7.30
C LYS A 22 0.22 8.94 8.52
N LEU A 23 0.38 7.82 9.24
CA LEU A 23 1.28 7.72 10.39
C LEU A 23 2.75 7.94 10.02
N ASN A 24 3.13 7.64 8.77
CA ASN A 24 4.46 7.91 8.22
C ASN A 24 4.54 9.25 7.47
N GLN A 25 3.55 10.15 7.67
CA GLN A 25 3.49 11.49 7.06
C GLN A 25 3.49 11.47 5.52
N LEU A 26 3.04 10.38 4.92
CA LEU A 26 2.89 10.26 3.47
C LEU A 26 1.52 10.73 3.01
N ASP A 27 1.46 11.23 1.78
CA ASP A 27 0.20 11.39 1.07
C ASP A 27 -0.38 9.99 0.74
N PRO A 28 -1.58 9.63 1.25
CA PRO A 28 -2.12 8.28 1.08
C PRO A 28 -2.42 7.91 -0.37
N GLU A 29 -2.80 8.89 -1.19
CA GLU A 29 -3.15 8.67 -2.59
C GLU A 29 -1.89 8.37 -3.41
N LYS A 30 -0.83 9.18 -3.24
CA LYS A 30 0.48 8.94 -3.86
C LYS A 30 1.08 7.60 -3.44
N TYR A 31 1.02 7.29 -2.13
CA TYR A 31 1.51 6.02 -1.61
C TYR A 31 0.80 4.82 -2.25
N LEU A 32 -0.54 4.79 -2.19
CA LEU A 32 -1.32 3.69 -2.77
C LEU A 32 -1.10 3.56 -4.29
N ARG A 33 -1.06 4.70 -5.00
CA ARG A 33 -0.79 4.72 -6.44
C ARG A 33 0.55 4.07 -6.78
N LYS A 34 1.62 4.47 -6.07
CA LYS A 34 2.96 3.90 -6.29
C LYS A 34 3.02 2.42 -5.94
N VAL A 35 2.51 2.03 -4.77
CA VAL A 35 2.45 0.62 -4.35
C VAL A 35 1.72 -0.24 -5.38
N LEU A 36 0.51 0.16 -5.80
CA LEU A 36 -0.29 -0.63 -6.75
C LEU A 36 0.32 -0.67 -8.16
N THR A 37 1.14 0.31 -8.52
CA THR A 37 1.83 0.38 -9.82
C THR A 37 3.11 -0.44 -9.81
N GLU A 38 3.86 -0.40 -8.71
CA GLU A 38 5.15 -1.09 -8.61
C GLU A 38 5.00 -2.56 -8.23
N ILE A 39 3.97 -2.91 -7.43
CA ILE A 39 3.74 -4.29 -7.00
C ILE A 39 3.48 -5.25 -8.17
N THR A 40 2.93 -4.77 -9.29
CA THR A 40 2.72 -5.57 -10.50
C THR A 40 4.03 -5.90 -11.22
N ASN A 41 5.10 -5.15 -10.93
CA ASN A 41 6.43 -5.31 -11.55
C ASN A 41 7.40 -6.09 -10.65
N ILE A 42 6.96 -6.55 -9.48
CA ILE A 42 7.76 -7.38 -8.58
C ILE A 42 7.55 -8.84 -9.00
N GLU A 43 8.62 -9.47 -9.50
CA GLU A 43 8.61 -10.92 -9.72
C GLU A 43 8.35 -11.67 -8.40
N VAL A 44 7.69 -12.81 -8.51
CA VAL A 44 7.05 -13.53 -7.41
C VAL A 44 8.03 -13.77 -6.24
N PHE A 45 7.78 -13.07 -5.14
CA PHE A 45 8.45 -13.13 -3.82
C PHE A 45 9.86 -12.56 -3.68
N ASP A 46 10.23 -11.45 -4.34
CA ASP A 46 11.43 -10.69 -3.93
C ASP A 46 11.15 -9.85 -2.66
N PRO A 47 11.62 -10.28 -1.46
CA PRO A 47 11.28 -9.60 -0.21
C PRO A 47 11.98 -8.25 -0.08
N GLU A 48 13.12 -8.04 -0.76
CA GLU A 48 13.80 -6.74 -0.78
C GLU A 48 12.99 -5.72 -1.57
N ARG A 49 12.43 -6.10 -2.72
CA ARG A 49 11.53 -5.22 -3.48
C ARG A 49 10.26 -4.88 -2.71
N PHE A 50 9.67 -5.84 -2.00
CA PHE A 50 8.53 -5.54 -1.13
C PHE A 50 8.88 -4.60 0.01
N ARG A 51 10.08 -4.71 0.59
CA ARG A 51 10.55 -3.78 1.63
C ARG A 51 10.63 -2.34 1.15
N GLN A 52 10.93 -2.10 -0.13
CA GLN A 52 10.96 -0.74 -0.70
C GLN A 52 9.56 -0.12 -0.82
N LEU A 53 8.51 -0.93 -0.86
CA LEU A 53 7.12 -0.45 -0.90
C LEU A 53 6.56 -0.10 0.49
N LEU A 54 7.32 -0.31 1.57
CA LEU A 54 6.85 0.00 2.92
C LEU A 54 6.83 1.51 3.16
N PRO A 55 5.89 2.02 3.96
CA PRO A 55 5.71 3.47 4.19
C PRO A 55 6.94 4.22 4.71
N TRP A 56 7.88 3.53 5.36
CA TRP A 56 9.11 4.13 5.89
C TRP A 56 10.32 4.00 4.95
N ASN A 57 10.19 3.26 3.84
CA ASN A 57 11.26 3.04 2.86
C ASN A 57 10.93 3.60 1.48
N ILE A 58 9.64 3.85 1.21
CA ILE A 58 9.16 4.20 -0.12
C ILE A 58 9.56 5.61 -0.53
N ASP A 59 10.17 5.72 -1.71
CA ASP A 59 10.52 7.00 -2.30
C ASP A 59 9.36 7.56 -3.12
N LEU A 60 8.72 8.62 -2.62
CA LEU A 60 7.64 9.32 -3.31
C LEU A 60 8.12 10.51 -4.15
N THR A 61 9.43 10.75 -4.24
CA THR A 61 9.98 11.76 -5.12
C THR A 61 10.00 11.22 -6.56
N SER A 62 9.08 11.71 -7.38
CA SER A 62 9.02 11.47 -8.83
C SER A 62 8.49 12.73 -9.50
#